data_AF-A0A4Q3RU56-F1
#
_entry.id   AF-A0A4Q3RU56-F1
#
_cell.length_a   1.000
_cell.length_b   1.000
_cell.length_c   1.000
_cell.angle_alpha   90.00
_cell.angle_beta   90.00
_cell.angle_gamma   90.00
#
_symmetry.space_group_name_H-M   'P 1'
#
loop_
_entity.id
_entity.type
_entity.pdbx_description
1 polymer ?
#
loop_
_entity_poly.entity_id
_entity_poly.type
_entity_poly.pdbx_seq_one_letter_code
_entity_poly.pdbx_strand_id
1 'polypeptide(L)'
;MKKLLFLLIIVIISNSAFAQNSSTELYDLIVKFMYDSTGYESVGDWGVGKPKKFPVAWKTDRIEMSDDTSINFFRSGTADISIKGKKIATSNNTAAWRIMLKGPRMGYSSYSIISVPSKDFAPRYTIDSLFSKKKFKATLLKKCDHKDLAGYYYYEVKVPGKDPAFIKFSWLYIQGNTAVRIDGYDSWSKYAVKLDCPK
;
A
#
# COMPACT_ATOMS: atom_id res chain seq x y z
N MET A 1 31.95 16.91 43.17
CA MET A 1 31.21 17.67 42.13
C MET A 1 31.40 17.16 40.69
N LYS A 2 32.58 16.63 40.28
CA LYS A 2 32.80 16.11 38.91
C LYS A 2 31.99 14.85 38.52
N LYS A 3 31.66 13.97 39.49
CA LYS A 3 30.90 12.73 39.23
C LYS A 3 29.40 12.98 38.95
N LEU A 4 28.83 14.07 39.46
CA LEU A 4 27.41 14.41 39.24
C LEU A 4 27.18 14.93 37.82
N LEU A 5 28.15 15.68 37.27
CA LEU A 5 28.09 16.21 35.91
C LEU A 5 28.14 15.11 34.85
N PHE A 6 28.89 14.02 35.10
CA PHE A 6 28.98 12.89 34.18
C PHE A 6 27.67 12.08 34.09
N LEU A 7 26.95 11.94 35.21
CA LEU A 7 25.64 11.30 35.24
C LEU A 7 24.57 12.12 34.52
N LEU A 8 24.64 13.46 34.60
CA LEU A 8 23.71 14.35 33.92
C LEU A 8 23.88 14.33 32.38
N ILE A 9 25.11 14.16 31.89
CA ILE A 9 25.38 14.08 30.44
C ILE A 9 24.87 12.75 29.84
N ILE A 10 24.95 11.64 30.57
CA ILE A 10 24.45 10.33 30.08
C ILE A 10 22.92 10.33 29.93
N VAL A 11 22.19 11.02 30.82
CA VAL A 11 20.71 11.08 30.78
C VAL A 11 20.19 11.90 29.59
N ILE A 12 20.94 12.91 29.13
CA ILE A 12 20.52 13.78 28.02
C ILE A 12 20.69 13.07 26.66
N ILE A 13 21.66 12.17 26.52
CA ILE A 13 21.91 11.44 25.26
C ILE A 13 20.85 10.33 25.04
N SER A 14 20.30 9.76 26.11
CA SER A 14 19.26 8.72 26.03
C SER A 14 17.87 9.19 25.58
N ASN A 15 17.60 10.50 25.52
CA ASN A 15 16.28 11.04 25.16
C ASN A 15 16.18 11.56 23.71
N SER A 16 17.21 11.37 22.89
CA SER A 16 17.14 11.66 21.45
C SER A 16 16.94 10.39 20.62
N ALA A 17 16.04 9.51 21.09
CA ALA A 17 15.35 8.60 20.18
C ALA A 17 14.39 9.45 19.34
N PHE A 18 14.91 10.04 18.25
CA PHE A 18 14.06 10.50 17.17
C PHE A 18 13.17 9.32 16.80
N ALA A 19 11.88 9.44 17.08
CA ALA A 19 10.87 8.58 16.50
C ALA A 19 10.92 8.80 14.99
N GLN A 20 11.83 8.11 14.32
CA GLN A 20 11.82 8.01 12.87
C GLN A 20 10.44 7.46 12.53
N ASN A 21 9.65 8.24 11.79
CA ASN A 21 8.42 7.75 11.19
C ASN A 21 8.78 6.46 10.45
N SER A 22 8.39 5.33 11.05
CA SER A 22 8.76 4.01 10.55
C SER A 22 8.01 3.81 9.25
N SER A 23 8.72 3.93 8.13
CA SER A 23 8.17 3.62 6.81
C SER A 23 7.77 2.15 6.79
N THR A 24 6.60 1.86 6.23
CA THR A 24 6.16 0.46 6.05
C THR A 24 6.70 -0.06 4.73
N GLU A 25 7.19 -1.29 4.69
CA GLU A 25 7.56 -1.92 3.42
C GLU A 25 6.28 -2.21 2.62
N LEU A 26 6.29 -1.97 1.31
CA LEU A 26 5.13 -2.12 0.43
C LEU A 26 4.53 -3.54 0.49
N TYR A 27 5.38 -4.56 0.47
CA TYR A 27 4.95 -5.95 0.60
C TYR A 27 4.20 -6.19 1.91
N ASP A 28 4.74 -5.70 3.03
CA ASP A 28 4.14 -5.92 4.35
C ASP A 28 2.80 -5.18 4.48
N LEU A 29 2.65 -4.00 3.86
CA LEU A 29 1.38 -3.29 3.78
C LEU A 29 0.34 -4.05 2.96
N ILE A 30 0.72 -4.56 1.79
CA ILE A 30 -0.18 -5.36 0.93
C ILE A 30 -0.65 -6.60 1.68
N VAL A 31 0.26 -7.32 2.34
CA VAL A 31 -0.08 -8.51 3.12
C VAL A 31 -1.03 -8.19 4.28
N LYS A 32 -0.88 -7.03 4.93
CA LYS A 32 -1.84 -6.54 5.95
C LYS A 32 -3.24 -6.25 5.40
N PHE A 33 -3.36 -5.98 4.10
CA PHE A 33 -4.67 -5.81 3.46
C PHE A 33 -5.27 -7.11 2.93
N MET A 34 -4.48 -8.18 2.81
CA MET A 34 -4.98 -9.49 2.37
C MET A 34 -5.69 -10.21 3.50
N TYR A 35 -6.81 -10.86 3.18
CA TYR A 35 -7.54 -11.68 4.15
C TYR A 35 -6.78 -12.94 4.52
N ASP A 36 -7.02 -13.38 5.74
CA ASP A 36 -6.75 -14.74 6.17
C ASP A 36 -8.06 -15.51 6.28
N SER A 37 -7.96 -16.82 6.47
CA SER A 37 -9.11 -17.72 6.60
C SER A 37 -10.00 -17.43 7.81
N THR A 38 -9.64 -16.48 8.67
CA THR A 38 -10.44 -16.08 9.84
C THR A 38 -11.35 -14.88 9.53
N GLY A 39 -11.10 -14.16 8.43
CA GLY A 39 -11.91 -13.01 8.00
C GLY A 39 -11.76 -11.74 8.85
N TYR A 40 -11.13 -11.80 10.02
CA TYR A 40 -11.00 -10.66 10.95
C TYR A 40 -10.11 -9.53 10.44
N GLU A 41 -9.22 -9.78 9.50
CA GLU A 41 -8.42 -8.71 8.89
C GLU A 41 -9.23 -7.74 8.04
N SER A 42 -10.35 -8.19 7.44
CA SER A 42 -11.27 -7.37 6.64
C SER A 42 -12.01 -6.30 7.44
N VAL A 43 -12.19 -6.52 8.74
CA VAL A 43 -12.84 -5.58 9.66
C VAL A 43 -11.83 -4.55 10.17
N GLY A 44 -10.59 -5.01 10.42
CA GLY A 44 -9.38 -4.23 10.74
C GLY A 44 -9.61 -2.78 11.19
N ASP A 45 -9.09 -1.85 10.40
CA ASP A 45 -9.35 -0.41 10.58
C ASP A 45 -10.64 0.06 9.87
N TRP A 46 -11.36 -0.82 9.18
CA TRP A 46 -12.50 -0.46 8.35
C TRP A 46 -13.72 -0.02 9.15
N GLY A 47 -14.14 -0.83 10.13
CA GLY A 47 -15.37 -0.60 10.88
C GLY A 47 -15.20 0.22 12.17
N VAL A 48 -13.98 0.70 12.47
CA VAL A 48 -13.66 1.29 13.79
C VAL A 48 -13.54 2.80 13.73
N GLY A 49 -13.97 3.45 14.83
CA GLY A 49 -13.95 4.90 15.01
C GLY A 49 -12.57 5.51 15.27
N LYS A 50 -11.54 4.68 15.53
CA LYS A 50 -10.14 5.12 15.75
C LYS A 50 -9.18 4.09 15.16
N PRO A 51 -9.00 4.08 13.83
CA PRO A 51 -8.18 3.10 13.14
C PRO A 51 -6.69 3.23 13.51
N LYS A 52 -6.05 2.12 13.86
CA LYS A 52 -4.63 2.06 14.29
C LYS A 52 -3.90 0.78 13.88
N LYS A 53 -4.60 -0.20 13.31
CA LYS A 53 -4.05 -1.53 12.98
C LYS A 53 -3.15 -1.47 11.74
N PHE A 54 -3.51 -0.63 10.78
CA PHE A 54 -2.73 -0.43 9.56
C PHE A 54 -1.79 0.76 9.73
N PRO A 55 -0.56 0.69 9.16
CA PRO A 55 0.40 1.80 9.19
C PRO A 55 0.00 2.88 8.17
N VAL A 56 -1.22 3.39 8.30
CA VAL A 56 -1.85 4.38 7.42
C VAL A 56 -2.39 5.50 8.29
N ALA A 57 -1.99 6.73 7.99
CA ALA A 57 -2.59 7.94 8.53
C ALA A 57 -3.92 8.17 7.81
N TRP A 58 -5.00 7.67 8.41
CA TRP A 58 -6.36 7.83 7.90
C TRP A 58 -6.81 9.29 7.96
N LYS A 59 -7.46 9.76 6.90
CA LYS A 59 -7.97 11.14 6.82
C LYS A 59 -9.14 11.37 7.78
N THR A 60 -9.94 10.34 7.99
CA THR A 60 -11.17 10.38 8.78
C THR A 60 -11.25 9.16 9.68
N ASP A 61 -11.91 9.34 10.82
CA ASP A 61 -12.16 8.30 11.81
C ASP A 61 -13.27 7.31 11.42
N ARG A 62 -13.98 7.57 10.31
CA ARG A 62 -15.14 6.80 9.85
C ARG A 62 -15.02 6.45 8.37
N ILE A 63 -15.75 5.43 7.92
CA ILE A 63 -15.95 5.21 6.48
C ILE A 63 -16.86 6.30 5.91
N GLU A 64 -16.56 6.69 4.68
CA GLU A 64 -17.29 7.68 3.90
C GLU A 64 -18.16 6.95 2.87
N MET A 65 -19.35 7.49 2.58
CA MET A 65 -20.22 6.97 1.52
C MET A 65 -19.72 7.49 0.17
N SER A 66 -19.68 6.62 -0.83
CA SER A 66 -19.32 6.96 -2.20
C SER A 66 -20.58 7.15 -3.04
N ASP A 67 -20.60 8.18 -3.89
CA ASP A 67 -21.62 8.32 -4.93
C ASP A 67 -21.47 7.27 -6.05
N ASP A 68 -20.26 6.71 -6.19
CA ASP A 68 -20.01 5.53 -7.03
C ASP A 68 -20.55 4.27 -6.33
N THR A 69 -21.66 3.74 -6.84
CA THR A 69 -22.33 2.54 -6.34
C THR A 69 -21.48 1.27 -6.44
N SER A 70 -20.43 1.28 -7.27
CA SER A 70 -19.46 0.16 -7.32
C SER A 70 -18.49 0.15 -6.14
N ILE A 71 -18.42 1.26 -5.38
CA ILE A 71 -17.56 1.41 -4.21
C ILE A 71 -18.36 1.26 -2.90
N ASN A 72 -19.60 1.77 -2.86
CA ASN A 72 -20.48 1.89 -1.68
C ASN A 72 -19.89 2.76 -0.57
N PHE A 73 -18.87 2.25 0.13
CA PHE A 73 -18.13 2.98 1.15
C PHE A 73 -16.64 2.96 0.84
N PHE A 74 -15.94 3.97 1.34
CA PHE A 74 -14.48 4.02 1.27
C PHE A 74 -13.87 4.61 2.54
N ARG A 75 -12.58 4.36 2.72
CA ARG A 75 -11.75 5.05 3.70
C ARG A 75 -10.43 5.41 3.05
N SER A 76 -10.03 6.67 3.16
CA SER A 76 -8.82 7.19 2.53
C SER A 76 -7.79 7.64 3.55
N GLY A 77 -6.52 7.50 3.21
CA GLY A 77 -5.40 7.87 4.07
C GLY A 77 -4.09 7.94 3.30
N THR A 78 -3.00 8.11 4.04
CA THR A 78 -1.66 8.12 3.48
C THR A 78 -0.70 7.23 4.27
N ALA A 79 0.29 6.66 3.59
CA ALA A 79 1.33 5.86 4.23
C ALA A 79 2.70 6.28 3.70
N ASP A 80 3.70 6.31 4.58
CA ASP A 80 5.11 6.37 4.18
C ASP A 80 5.52 4.93 3.81
N ILE A 81 5.77 4.71 2.52
CA ILE A 81 6.06 3.39 1.96
C ILE A 81 7.50 3.32 1.47
N SER A 82 8.18 2.25 1.85
CA SER A 82 9.47 1.84 1.32
C SER A 82 9.34 0.63 0.40
N ILE A 83 10.25 0.53 -0.57
CA ILE A 83 10.38 -0.62 -1.47
C ILE A 83 11.82 -1.07 -1.37
N LYS A 84 12.04 -2.32 -0.95
CA LYS A 84 13.36 -2.90 -0.67
C LYS A 84 14.15 -2.03 0.31
N GLY A 85 13.48 -1.49 1.33
CA GLY A 85 14.08 -0.61 2.33
C GLY A 85 14.45 0.80 1.83
N LYS A 86 14.15 1.14 0.57
CA LYS A 86 14.36 2.49 0.03
C LYS A 86 13.05 3.26 0.03
N LYS A 87 13.03 4.44 0.64
CA LYS A 87 11.93 5.38 0.51
C LYS A 87 11.98 6.01 -0.88
N ILE A 88 10.84 6.11 -1.52
CA ILE A 88 10.75 6.80 -2.82
C ILE A 88 10.70 8.30 -2.55
N ALA A 89 11.68 9.02 -3.08
CA ALA A 89 11.78 10.45 -2.88
C ALA A 89 10.84 11.19 -3.84
N THR A 90 10.28 12.30 -3.37
CA THR A 90 9.79 13.36 -4.26
C THR A 90 10.72 14.55 -4.19
N SER A 91 10.64 15.44 -5.16
CA SER A 91 11.47 16.65 -5.27
C SER A 91 11.53 17.48 -3.98
N ASN A 92 10.53 17.42 -3.10
CA ASN A 92 10.46 18.25 -1.89
C ASN A 92 10.19 17.53 -0.56
N ASN A 93 10.04 16.20 -0.49
CA ASN A 93 9.89 15.41 0.77
C ASN A 93 9.76 13.90 0.49
N THR A 94 9.67 13.08 1.55
CA THR A 94 9.23 11.67 1.44
C THR A 94 7.83 11.58 0.86
N ALA A 95 7.68 10.76 -0.19
CA ALA A 95 6.41 10.49 -0.86
C ALA A 95 5.39 9.85 0.10
N ALA A 96 4.37 10.59 0.51
CA ALA A 96 3.21 9.97 1.15
C ALA A 96 2.35 9.30 0.07
N TRP A 97 2.28 7.97 0.08
CA TRP A 97 1.45 7.22 -0.85
C TRP A 97 -0.01 7.31 -0.44
N ARG A 98 -0.90 7.42 -1.41
CA ARG A 98 -2.34 7.47 -1.15
C ARG A 98 -2.89 6.06 -1.02
N ILE A 99 -3.61 5.82 0.08
CA ILE A 99 -4.26 4.55 0.38
C ILE A 99 -5.77 4.75 0.38
N MET A 100 -6.49 3.81 -0.20
CA MET A 100 -7.94 3.77 -0.14
C MET A 100 -8.44 2.34 0.03
N LEU A 101 -9.19 2.08 1.08
CA LEU A 101 -9.98 0.85 1.24
C LEU A 101 -11.40 1.10 0.70
N LYS A 102 -12.04 0.07 0.14
CA LYS A 102 -13.37 0.16 -0.48
C LYS A 102 -14.17 -1.10 -0.20
N GLY A 103 -15.47 -0.96 0.04
CA GLY A 103 -16.34 -2.13 0.19
C GLY A 103 -17.66 -1.83 0.92
N PRO A 104 -18.38 -2.88 1.33
CA PRO A 104 -19.61 -2.75 2.10
C PRO A 104 -19.37 -2.24 3.53
N ARG A 105 -20.44 -1.96 4.29
CA ARG A 105 -20.33 -1.43 5.66
C ARG A 105 -19.60 -2.37 6.63
N MET A 106 -19.65 -3.69 6.39
CA MET A 106 -19.14 -4.72 7.32
C MET A 106 -17.71 -5.19 7.04
N GLY A 107 -17.03 -4.62 6.05
CA GLY A 107 -15.65 -4.97 5.70
C GLY A 107 -15.29 -4.31 4.37
N TYR A 108 -14.01 -4.09 4.11
CA TYR A 108 -13.64 -3.74 2.74
C TYR A 108 -13.71 -5.00 1.85
N SER A 109 -13.52 -4.84 0.55
CA SER A 109 -13.41 -5.94 -0.42
C SER A 109 -12.32 -5.66 -1.46
N SER A 110 -11.87 -4.41 -1.54
CA SER A 110 -10.74 -4.01 -2.37
C SER A 110 -9.99 -2.84 -1.76
N TYR A 111 -8.77 -2.63 -2.24
CA TYR A 111 -7.95 -1.50 -1.86
C TYR A 111 -7.20 -0.93 -3.06
N SER A 112 -6.79 0.33 -2.95
CA SER A 112 -5.92 1.02 -3.90
C SER A 112 -4.77 1.67 -3.16
N ILE A 113 -3.54 1.45 -3.65
CA ILE A 113 -2.31 2.09 -3.19
C ILE A 113 -1.75 2.85 -4.40
N ILE A 114 -1.60 4.16 -4.29
CA ILE A 114 -1.18 5.02 -5.40
C ILE A 114 0.08 5.77 -4.98
N SER A 115 1.17 5.56 -5.71
CA SER A 115 2.41 6.29 -5.53
C SER A 115 2.28 7.70 -6.07
N VAL A 116 3.14 8.57 -5.57
CA VAL A 116 3.48 9.79 -6.30
C VAL A 116 4.32 9.45 -7.55
N PRO A 117 4.28 10.27 -8.61
CA PRO A 117 5.20 10.14 -9.73
C PRO A 117 6.66 10.29 -9.26
N SER A 118 7.54 9.37 -9.66
CA SER A 118 8.98 9.45 -9.36
C SER A 118 9.83 8.85 -10.48
N LYS A 119 11.07 9.34 -10.60
CA LYS A 119 12.11 8.76 -11.48
C LYS A 119 12.66 7.43 -10.96
N ASP A 120 12.46 7.15 -9.67
CA ASP A 120 12.86 5.89 -9.05
C ASP A 120 12.03 4.70 -9.57
N PHE A 121 10.91 5.00 -10.24
CA PHE A 121 10.03 4.02 -10.83
C PHE A 121 10.30 3.84 -12.34
N ALA A 122 10.71 2.64 -12.73
CA ALA A 122 10.66 2.20 -14.12
C ALA A 122 9.21 1.89 -14.58
N PRO A 123 8.87 2.06 -15.87
CA PRO A 123 7.64 1.47 -16.40
C PRO A 123 7.72 -0.06 -16.35
N ARG A 124 6.57 -0.75 -16.43
CA ARG A 124 6.46 -2.22 -16.46
C ARG A 124 7.02 -2.95 -15.22
N TYR A 125 6.75 -2.44 -14.01
CA TYR A 125 7.06 -3.16 -12.77
C TYR A 125 6.38 -4.53 -12.71
N THR A 126 7.16 -5.60 -12.59
CA THR A 126 6.64 -6.93 -12.28
C THR A 126 6.45 -7.10 -10.78
N ILE A 127 5.61 -8.06 -10.38
CA ILE A 127 5.41 -8.36 -8.95
C ILE A 127 6.74 -8.78 -8.27
N ASP A 128 7.60 -9.53 -8.95
CA ASP A 128 8.91 -9.95 -8.43
C ASP A 128 9.83 -8.75 -8.17
N SER A 129 9.76 -7.74 -9.04
CA SER A 129 10.54 -6.53 -8.88
C SER A 129 10.11 -5.70 -7.67
N LEU A 130 8.85 -5.80 -7.24
CA LEU A 130 8.31 -5.11 -6.06
C LEU A 130 8.47 -5.92 -4.79
N PHE A 131 8.21 -7.23 -4.84
CA PHE A 131 8.18 -8.10 -3.66
C PHE A 131 9.55 -8.72 -3.35
N SER A 132 10.49 -8.67 -4.30
CA SER A 132 11.87 -9.11 -4.10
C SER A 132 11.96 -10.55 -3.55
N LYS A 133 12.80 -10.79 -2.54
CA LYS A 133 13.04 -12.11 -1.92
C LYS A 133 11.94 -12.56 -0.94
N LYS A 134 10.79 -11.87 -0.88
CA LYS A 134 9.70 -12.21 0.04
C LYS A 134 8.98 -13.49 -0.45
N LYS A 135 8.33 -14.21 0.47
CA LYS A 135 7.64 -15.47 0.16
C LYS A 135 6.26 -15.19 -0.43
N PHE A 136 6.04 -15.57 -1.67
CA PHE A 136 4.73 -15.56 -2.32
C PHE A 136 4.75 -16.52 -3.52
N LYS A 137 3.57 -16.86 -4.02
CA LYS A 137 3.38 -17.43 -5.36
C LYS A 137 2.51 -16.46 -6.15
N ALA A 138 2.84 -16.24 -7.41
CA ALA A 138 2.06 -15.39 -8.30
C ALA A 138 1.82 -16.07 -9.64
N THR A 139 0.59 -15.99 -10.12
CA THR A 139 0.19 -16.43 -11.46
C THR A 139 -0.24 -15.21 -12.23
N LEU A 140 0.44 -14.90 -13.34
CA LEU A 140 0.02 -13.81 -14.22
C LEU A 140 -1.27 -14.21 -14.94
N LEU A 141 -2.35 -13.46 -14.72
CA LEU A 141 -3.65 -13.70 -15.34
C LEU A 141 -3.85 -12.88 -16.60
N LYS A 142 -3.41 -11.62 -16.58
CA LYS A 142 -3.52 -10.70 -17.73
C LYS A 142 -2.42 -9.66 -17.72
N LYS A 143 -1.98 -9.25 -18.90
CA LYS A 143 -1.06 -8.13 -19.08
C LYS A 143 -1.56 -7.15 -20.14
N CYS A 144 -1.20 -5.89 -19.95
CA CYS A 144 -1.35 -4.84 -20.94
C CYS A 144 -0.10 -3.97 -20.91
N ASP A 145 0.85 -4.23 -21.79
CA ASP A 145 2.19 -3.60 -21.78
C ASP A 145 2.62 -3.08 -23.17
N HIS A 146 1.68 -3.01 -24.12
CA HIS A 146 1.93 -2.59 -25.50
C HIS A 146 2.42 -1.14 -25.65
N LYS A 147 2.20 -0.29 -24.65
CA LYS A 147 2.68 1.10 -24.61
C LYS A 147 3.50 1.34 -23.36
N ASP A 148 4.60 2.08 -23.50
CA ASP A 148 5.46 2.45 -22.36
C ASP A 148 4.76 3.47 -21.44
N LEU A 149 3.92 4.34 -22.02
CA LEU A 149 3.22 5.41 -21.33
C LEU A 149 2.29 4.90 -20.22
N ALA A 150 1.53 3.84 -20.47
CA ALA A 150 0.59 3.30 -19.49
C ALA A 150 0.33 1.83 -19.75
N GLY A 151 0.18 1.07 -18.67
CA GLY A 151 -0.09 -0.35 -18.75
C GLY A 151 -0.32 -0.97 -17.39
N TYR A 152 -0.53 -2.29 -17.38
CA TYR A 152 -0.68 -3.05 -16.14
C TYR A 152 -0.31 -4.52 -16.28
N TYR A 153 -0.03 -5.13 -15.13
CA TYR A 153 0.01 -6.58 -14.93
C TYR A 153 -0.98 -6.98 -13.85
N TYR A 154 -1.75 -8.03 -14.11
CA TYR A 154 -2.77 -8.54 -13.20
C TYR A 154 -2.45 -9.98 -12.80
N TYR A 155 -2.29 -10.21 -11.50
CA TYR A 155 -1.85 -11.48 -10.94
C TYR A 155 -2.88 -12.03 -9.95
N GLU A 156 -2.98 -13.36 -9.90
CA GLU A 156 -3.41 -14.05 -8.69
C GLU A 156 -2.20 -14.27 -7.79
N VAL A 157 -2.28 -13.89 -6.53
CA VAL A 157 -1.18 -13.89 -5.57
C VAL A 157 -1.58 -14.67 -4.33
N LYS A 158 -0.75 -15.66 -3.97
CA LYS A 158 -0.89 -16.44 -2.75
C LYS A 158 0.30 -16.21 -1.84
N VAL A 159 0.03 -15.68 -0.64
CA VAL A 159 1.01 -15.51 0.44
C VAL A 159 0.73 -16.56 1.52
N PRO A 160 1.76 -17.17 2.16
CA PRO A 160 1.55 -18.10 3.27
C PRO A 160 0.68 -17.49 4.38
N GLY A 161 -0.34 -18.24 4.85
CA GLY A 161 -1.26 -17.78 5.89
C GLY A 161 -2.33 -16.78 5.43
N LYS A 162 -2.35 -16.41 4.15
CA LYS A 162 -3.36 -15.53 3.55
C LYS A 162 -4.19 -16.25 2.50
N ASP A 163 -5.41 -15.80 2.30
CA ASP A 163 -6.24 -16.21 1.17
C ASP A 163 -5.65 -15.70 -0.16
N PRO A 164 -6.00 -16.33 -1.30
CA PRO A 164 -5.62 -15.80 -2.60
C PRO A 164 -6.17 -14.38 -2.78
N ALA A 165 -5.31 -13.46 -3.21
CA ALA A 165 -5.69 -12.11 -3.59
C ALA A 165 -5.37 -11.86 -5.05
N PHE A 166 -6.16 -10.99 -5.67
CA PHE A 166 -6.00 -10.62 -7.07
C PHE A 166 -5.45 -9.20 -7.12
N ILE A 167 -4.23 -9.04 -7.64
CA ILE A 167 -3.49 -7.77 -7.55
C ILE A 167 -3.16 -7.27 -8.95
N LYS A 168 -3.59 -6.04 -9.23
CA LYS A 168 -3.29 -5.29 -10.46
C LYS A 168 -2.23 -4.24 -10.17
N PHE A 169 -1.06 -4.37 -10.78
CA PHE A 169 -0.02 -3.36 -10.80
C PHE A 169 -0.13 -2.56 -12.09
N SER A 170 -0.52 -1.30 -12.00
CA SER A 170 -0.64 -0.37 -13.12
C SER A 170 0.43 0.70 -13.03
N TRP A 171 0.87 1.22 -14.16
CA TRP A 171 1.79 2.35 -14.21
C TRP A 171 1.32 3.42 -15.20
N LEU A 172 1.77 4.65 -14.95
CA LEU A 172 1.67 5.78 -15.85
C LEU A 172 3.02 6.49 -15.88
N TYR A 173 3.66 6.52 -17.03
CA TYR A 173 4.95 7.16 -17.28
C TYR A 173 4.75 8.44 -18.06
N ILE A 174 5.18 9.58 -17.51
CA ILE A 174 5.10 10.89 -18.16
C ILE A 174 6.39 11.65 -17.86
N GLN A 175 7.06 12.13 -18.91
CA GLN A 175 8.24 13.02 -18.81
C GLN A 175 9.32 12.50 -17.84
N GLY A 176 9.68 11.22 -17.94
CA GLY A 176 10.74 10.64 -17.09
C GLY A 176 10.31 10.23 -15.69
N ASN A 177 9.05 10.44 -15.31
CA ASN A 177 8.51 10.05 -14.02
C ASN A 177 7.42 8.98 -14.19
N THR A 178 7.46 7.94 -13.37
CA THR A 178 6.41 6.92 -13.34
C THR A 178 5.62 7.02 -12.05
N ALA A 179 4.29 6.99 -12.13
CA ALA A 179 3.41 6.74 -11.01
C ALA A 179 2.91 5.29 -11.07
N VAL A 180 2.91 4.61 -9.92
CA VAL A 180 2.45 3.23 -9.79
C VAL A 180 1.13 3.21 -9.01
N ARG A 181 0.17 2.44 -9.50
CA ARG A 181 -1.08 2.15 -8.82
C ARG A 181 -1.23 0.65 -8.61
N ILE A 182 -1.53 0.26 -7.39
CA ILE A 182 -1.73 -1.13 -7.00
C ILE A 182 -3.16 -1.26 -6.51
N ASP A 183 -3.96 -2.01 -7.25
CA ASP A 183 -5.32 -2.35 -6.83
C ASP A 183 -5.34 -3.82 -6.40
N GLY A 184 -5.86 -4.11 -5.22
CA GLY A 184 -6.01 -5.47 -4.72
C GLY A 184 -7.47 -5.81 -4.46
N TYR A 185 -7.82 -7.07 -4.71
CA TYR A 185 -9.16 -7.61 -4.63
C TYR A 185 -9.12 -8.98 -3.95
N ASP A 186 -10.17 -9.31 -3.19
CA ASP A 186 -10.39 -10.65 -2.70
C ASP A 186 -10.96 -11.57 -3.80
N SER A 187 -11.15 -12.85 -3.48
CA SER A 187 -11.68 -13.83 -4.43
C SER A 187 -13.11 -13.53 -4.90
N TRP A 188 -13.90 -12.85 -4.08
CA TRP A 188 -15.28 -12.49 -4.37
C TRP A 188 -15.37 -11.21 -5.19
N SER A 189 -14.46 -10.25 -4.99
CA SER A 189 -14.49 -8.93 -5.63
C SER A 189 -13.62 -8.83 -6.88
N LYS A 190 -12.88 -9.89 -7.24
CA LYS A 190 -12.00 -9.92 -8.42
C LYS A 190 -12.71 -9.56 -9.74
N TYR A 191 -14.03 -9.69 -9.84
CA TYR A 191 -14.79 -9.29 -11.02
C TYR A 191 -14.84 -7.77 -11.23
N ALA A 192 -14.62 -6.98 -10.17
CA ALA A 192 -14.70 -5.52 -10.21
C ALA A 192 -13.44 -4.86 -10.82
N VAL A 193 -12.42 -5.66 -11.14
CA VAL A 193 -11.18 -5.17 -11.74
C VAL A 193 -11.43 -4.70 -13.18
N LYS A 194 -11.08 -3.44 -13.46
CA LYS A 194 -11.14 -2.90 -14.83
C LYS A 194 -9.90 -3.35 -15.60
N LEU A 195 -10.09 -4.20 -16.61
CA LEU A 195 -9.01 -4.83 -17.39
C LEU A 195 -8.92 -4.31 -18.82
N ASP A 196 -9.46 -3.13 -19.09
CA ASP A 196 -9.29 -2.47 -20.37
C ASP A 196 -7.86 -1.93 -20.50
N CYS A 197 -7.27 -2.15 -21.67
CA CYS A 197 -6.00 -1.54 -22.00
C CYS A 197 -6.18 -0.03 -22.17
N PRO A 198 -5.30 0.81 -21.59
CA PRO A 198 -5.29 2.23 -21.88
C PRO A 198 -5.18 2.45 -23.39
N LYS A 199 -6.11 3.24 -23.95
CA LYS A 199 -6.08 3.60 -25.38
C LYS A 199 -4.94 4.56 -25.68
#